data_AF-A0A426YYS9-F1
#
_entry.id   AF-A0A426YYS9-F1
#
_cell.length_a   1.000
_cell.length_b   1.000
_cell.length_c   1.000
_cell.angle_alpha   90.00
_cell.angle_beta   90.00
_cell.angle_gamma   90.00
#
_symmetry.space_group_name_H-M   'P 1'
#
loop_
_entity.id
_entity.type
_entity.pdbx_description
1 polymer ?
#
loop_
_entity_poly.entity_id
_entity_poly.type
_entity_poly.pdbx_seq_one_letter_code
_entity_poly.pdbx_strand_id
1 'polypeptide(L)'
;MAEVERGEEGAVMEAEEYRVWKKNTPFLYDIVISHALEWPSLTVQWLPSSSSSGGGGGASHRFLLGTHTSDEAPNFLMVANAQFPLPPPP
;
A
#
# COMPACT_ATOMS: atom_id res chain seq x y z
N MET A 1 15.37 30.82 -3.09
CA MET A 1 15.80 30.27 -4.40
C MET A 1 16.64 29.01 -4.17
N ALA A 2 17.80 29.10 -3.51
CA ALA A 2 18.65 27.94 -3.20
C ALA A 2 17.99 26.82 -2.35
N GLU A 3 17.06 27.15 -1.44
CA GLU A 3 16.34 26.13 -0.64
C GLU A 3 15.25 25.40 -1.44
N VAL A 4 14.69 26.06 -2.45
CA VAL A 4 13.68 25.47 -3.35
C VAL A 4 14.36 24.50 -4.31
N GLU A 5 15.49 24.90 -4.89
CA GLU A 5 16.30 24.04 -5.78
C GLU A 5 16.81 22.78 -5.05
N ARG A 6 17.22 22.90 -3.78
CA ARG A 6 17.62 21.76 -2.95
C ARG A 6 16.46 20.78 -2.68
N GLY A 7 15.24 21.30 -2.54
CA GLY A 7 14.03 20.48 -2.38
C GLY A 7 13.66 19.73 -3.65
N GLU A 8 13.81 20.37 -4.81
CA GLU A 8 13.57 19.76 -6.13
C GLU A 8 14.60 18.67 -6.45
N GLU A 9 15.88 18.91 -6.17
CA GLU A 9 16.95 17.90 -6.31
C GLU A 9 16.67 16.66 -5.43
N GLY A 10 16.22 16.87 -4.20
CA GLY A 10 15.81 15.78 -3.29
C GLY A 10 14.67 14.94 -3.85
N ALA A 11 13.61 15.60 -4.34
CA ALA A 11 12.45 14.91 -4.93
C ALA A 11 12.82 14.14 -6.21
N VAL A 12 13.73 14.66 -7.03
CA VAL A 12 14.24 13.98 -8.23
C VAL A 12 15.02 12.72 -7.85
N MET A 13 15.86 12.80 -6.80
CA MET A 13 16.59 11.63 -6.29
C MET A 13 15.63 10.56 -5.76
N GLU A 14 14.64 10.93 -4.94
CA GLU A 14 13.62 9.99 -4.43
C GLU A 14 12.86 9.28 -5.55
N ALA A 15 12.51 10.03 -6.62
CA ALA A 15 11.83 9.46 -7.78
C ALA A 15 12.72 8.46 -8.54
N GLU A 16 14.02 8.75 -8.73
CA GLU A 16 14.94 7.82 -9.38
C GLU A 16 15.19 6.56 -8.54
N GLU A 17 15.37 6.70 -7.22
CA GLU A 17 15.49 5.56 -6.31
C GLU A 17 14.24 4.67 -6.34
N TYR A 18 13.05 5.27 -6.30
CA TYR A 18 11.79 4.54 -6.44
C TYR A 18 11.70 3.80 -7.78
N ARG A 19 12.15 4.42 -8.89
CA ARG A 19 12.16 3.78 -10.21
C ARG A 19 13.11 2.59 -10.25
N VAL A 20 14.29 2.70 -9.65
CA VAL A 20 15.26 1.58 -9.55
C VAL A 20 14.68 0.46 -8.70
N TRP A 21 14.14 0.76 -7.52
CA TRP A 21 13.46 -0.22 -6.67
C TRP A 21 12.34 -0.93 -7.44
N LYS A 22 11.46 -0.19 -8.12
CA LYS A 22 10.33 -0.72 -8.88
C LYS A 22 10.75 -1.67 -10.00
N LYS A 23 11.87 -1.40 -10.69
CA LYS A 23 12.43 -2.31 -11.70
C LYS A 23 12.91 -3.63 -11.10
N ASN A 24 13.38 -3.59 -9.85
CA ASN A 24 13.94 -4.74 -9.16
C ASN A 24 12.92 -5.54 -8.33
N THR A 25 11.69 -5.06 -8.16
CA THR A 25 10.68 -5.76 -7.34
C THR A 25 10.44 -7.23 -7.71
N PRO A 26 10.47 -7.66 -8.99
CA PRO A 26 10.29 -9.08 -9.33
C PRO A 26 11.40 -9.99 -8.80
N PHE A 27 12.56 -9.43 -8.45
CA PHE A 27 13.68 -10.18 -7.87
C PHE A 27 13.70 -10.11 -6.34
N LEU A 28 13.00 -9.14 -5.74
CA LEU A 28 13.07 -8.83 -4.31
C LEU A 28 11.86 -9.35 -3.52
N TYR A 29 10.70 -9.48 -4.15
CA TYR A 29 9.45 -9.81 -3.48
C TYR A 29 8.63 -10.80 -4.29
N ASP A 30 8.01 -11.77 -3.62
CA ASP A 30 7.02 -12.65 -4.24
C ASP A 30 5.73 -11.90 -4.58
N ILE A 31 5.34 -10.94 -3.72
CA ILE A 31 4.10 -10.17 -3.83
C ILE A 31 4.35 -8.73 -3.41
N VAL A 32 3.95 -7.78 -4.27
CA VAL A 32 3.87 -6.35 -3.95
C VAL A 32 2.48 -5.86 -4.35
N ILE A 33 1.74 -5.33 -3.38
CA ILE A 33 0.44 -4.69 -3.61
C ILE A 33 0.60 -3.21 -3.29
N SER A 34 0.24 -2.36 -4.25
CA SER A 34 0.29 -0.90 -4.09
C SER A 34 -1.08 -0.32 -4.44
N HIS A 35 -1.58 0.56 -3.56
CA HIS A 35 -2.83 1.27 -3.75
C HIS A 35 -2.68 2.69 -3.21
N ALA A 36 -3.04 3.68 -4.01
CA ALA A 36 -3.06 5.07 -3.59
C ALA A 36 -4.40 5.34 -2.89
N LEU A 37 -4.35 5.64 -1.59
CA LEU A 37 -5.52 6.08 -0.84
C LEU A 37 -5.87 7.53 -1.20
N GLU A 38 -7.16 7.86 -1.16
CA GLU A 38 -7.63 9.25 -1.36
C GLU A 38 -7.09 10.17 -0.28
N TRP A 39 -7.14 9.71 0.98
CA TRP A 39 -6.58 10.41 2.13
C TRP A 39 -5.55 9.54 2.83
N PRO A 40 -4.48 10.14 3.38
CA PRO A 40 -3.46 9.38 4.10
C PRO A 40 -4.08 8.68 5.31
N SER A 41 -3.62 7.45 5.58
CA SER A 41 -3.95 6.75 6.82
C SER A 41 -2.77 6.82 7.77
N LEU A 42 -3.02 7.24 9.02
CA LEU A 42 -2.04 7.24 10.10
C LEU A 42 -2.00 5.91 10.88
N THR A 43 -2.81 4.93 10.47
CA THR A 43 -2.88 3.61 11.09
C THR A 43 -3.03 2.51 10.04
N VAL A 44 -2.49 1.33 10.31
CA VAL A 44 -2.76 0.12 9.54
C VAL A 44 -2.77 -1.07 10.47
N GLN A 45 -3.85 -1.84 10.45
CA GLN A 45 -3.95 -3.05 11.27
C GLN A 45 -4.54 -4.19 10.46
N TRP A 46 -3.86 -5.33 10.45
CA TRP A 46 -4.42 -6.56 9.93
C TRP A 46 -5.53 -7.06 10.85
N LEU A 47 -6.68 -7.37 10.27
CA LEU A 47 -7.76 -8.05 10.98
C LEU A 47 -7.55 -9.55 10.90
N PRO A 48 -7.94 -10.31 11.94
CA PRO A 48 -7.88 -11.76 11.91
C PRO A 48 -8.71 -12.27 10.73
N SER A 49 -8.08 -13.09 9.90
CA SER A 49 -8.75 -13.75 8.78
C SER A 49 -9.72 -14.78 9.33
N SER A 50 -11.00 -14.66 9.00
CA SER A 50 -11.94 -15.77 9.21
C SER A 50 -11.59 -16.83 8.19
N SER A 51 -10.93 -17.89 8.63
CA SER A 51 -10.63 -19.07 7.82
C SER A 51 -11.94 -19.76 7.38
N SER A 52 -12.58 -19.28 6.32
CA SER A 52 -13.63 -20.02 5.64
C SER A 52 -13.87 -19.53 4.21
N SER A 53 -13.11 -20.07 3.26
CA SER A 53 -13.70 -20.37 1.95
C SER A 53 -13.06 -21.64 1.44
N GLY A 54 -13.70 -22.77 1.74
CA GLY A 54 -13.39 -24.09 1.21
C GLY A 54 -13.69 -24.20 -0.28
N GLY A 55 -13.06 -23.38 -1.11
CA GLY A 55 -13.24 -23.42 -2.56
C GLY A 55 -12.45 -22.34 -3.27
N GLY A 56 -11.24 -22.69 -3.71
CA GLY A 56 -10.55 -22.17 -4.91
C GLY A 56 -10.27 -20.68 -5.08
N GLY A 57 -10.80 -19.79 -4.23
CA GLY A 57 -10.59 -18.35 -4.29
C GLY A 57 -9.41 -17.92 -3.43
N GLY A 58 -8.59 -16.99 -3.92
CA GLY A 58 -7.42 -16.44 -3.23
C GLY A 58 -7.68 -16.01 -1.79
N ALA A 59 -6.63 -16.02 -0.97
CA ALA A 59 -6.73 -15.59 0.42
C ALA A 59 -7.11 -14.10 0.48
N SER A 60 -8.33 -13.81 0.94
CA SER A 60 -8.76 -12.44 1.19
C SER A 60 -8.29 -12.00 2.57
N HIS A 61 -7.56 -10.90 2.62
CA HIS A 61 -7.04 -10.30 3.83
C HIS A 61 -7.72 -8.96 4.07
N ARG A 62 -8.09 -8.71 5.33
CA ARG A 62 -8.79 -7.50 5.74
C ARG A 62 -7.88 -6.61 6.56
N PHE A 63 -7.97 -5.31 6.31
CA PHE A 63 -7.16 -4.29 6.95
C PHE A 63 -8.06 -3.19 7.50
N LEU A 64 -7.75 -2.73 8.70
CA LEU A 64 -8.32 -1.53 9.28
C LEU A 64 -7.40 -0.34 8.96
N LEU A 65 -7.98 0.70 8.36
CA LEU A 65 -7.33 1.95 7.99
C LEU A 65 -8.15 3.12 8.52
N GLY A 66 -7.52 4.28 8.71
CA GLY A 66 -8.19 5.54 8.97
C GLY A 66 -8.01 6.50 7.81
N THR A 67 -8.77 7.59 7.79
CA THR A 67 -8.44 8.76 6.99
C THR A 67 -7.86 9.85 7.89
N HIS A 68 -7.00 10.69 7.32
CA HIS A 68 -6.55 11.94 7.92
C HIS A 68 -6.71 13.06 6.88
N THR A 69 -7.83 13.76 6.95
CA THR A 69 -8.28 14.78 5.99
C THR A 69 -7.84 16.21 6.32
N SER A 70 -7.13 16.43 7.45
CA SER A 70 -6.75 17.78 7.92
C SER A 70 -7.92 18.78 8.00
N ASP A 71 -9.09 18.31 8.45
CA ASP A 71 -10.34 19.08 8.57
C ASP A 71 -10.99 19.54 7.24
N GLU A 72 -10.47 19.11 6.08
CA GLU A 72 -11.07 19.40 4.77
C GLU A 72 -12.33 18.56 4.48
N ALA A 73 -12.44 17.39 5.13
CA ALA A 73 -13.57 16.46 5.00
C ALA A 73 -13.77 15.63 6.28
N PRO A 74 -14.94 14.99 6.51
CA PRO A 74 -15.13 14.08 7.63
C PRO A 74 -14.15 12.91 7.59
N ASN A 75 -13.65 12.50 8.76
CA ASN A 75 -12.78 11.33 8.87
C ASN A 75 -13.57 10.03 9.03
N PHE A 76 -13.04 8.94 8.47
CA PHE A 76 -13.67 7.63 8.47
C PHE A 76 -12.72 6.54 8.95
N LEU A 77 -13.32 5.52 9.57
CA LEU A 77 -12.69 4.22 9.79
C LEU A 77 -13.05 3.32 8.60
N MET A 78 -12.04 2.77 7.93
CA MET A 78 -12.20 1.99 6.71
C MET A 78 -11.77 0.53 6.93
N VAL A 79 -12.52 -0.40 6.36
CA VAL A 79 -12.10 -1.81 6.25
C VAL A 79 -11.77 -2.08 4.79
N ALA A 80 -10.49 -2.23 4.49
CA ALA A 80 -10.02 -2.60 3.16
C ALA A 80 -9.90 -4.13 3.02
N ASN A 81 -10.24 -4.65 1.84
CA ASN A 81 -10.05 -6.06 1.50
C ASN A 81 -8.99 -6.16 0.39
N ALA A 82 -7.91 -6.88 0.62
CA ALA A 82 -6.93 -7.21 -0.42
C ALA A 82 -7.04 -8.69 -0.78
N GLN A 83 -6.99 -8.98 -2.08
CA GLN A 83 -6.91 -10.35 -2.58
C GLN A 83 -5.46 -10.69 -2.82
N PHE A 84 -4.97 -11.73 -2.14
CA PHE A 84 -3.61 -12.20 -2.34
C PHE A 84 -3.63 -13.25 -3.46
N PRO A 85 -2.66 -13.20 -4.39
CA PRO A 85 -2.51 -14.27 -5.37
C PRO A 85 -2.31 -15.59 -4.64
N LEU A 86 -2.93 -16.65 -5.17
CA LEU A 86 -2.67 -18.00 -4.68
C LEU A 86 -1.20 -18.36 -4.95
N PRO A 87 -0.52 -19.07 -4.04
CA PRO A 87 0.79 -19.61 -4.34
C PRO A 87 0.67 -20.50 -5.59
N PRO A 88 1.68 -20.50 -6.48
CA PRO A 88 1.68 -21.39 -7.62
C PRO A 88 1.55 -22.85 -7.13
N PRO A 89 0.83 -23.71 -7.87
CA PRO A 89 0.77 -25.13 -7.53
C PRO A 89 2.18 -25.74 -7.52
N PRO A 90 2.43 -26.74 -6.66
CA PRO A 90 3.74 -27.39 -6.55
C PRO A 90 4.17 -28.10 -7.84
#